data_AF-A0A9C8VZJ3-F1
#
_entry.id   AF-A0A9C8VZJ3-F1
#
_cell.length_a   1.000
_cell.length_b   1.000
_cell.length_c   1.000
_cell.angle_alpha   90.00
_cell.angle_beta   90.00
_cell.angle_gamma   90.00
#
_symmetry.space_group_name_H-M   'P 1'
#
loop_
_entity.id
_entity.type
_entity.pdbx_description
1 polymer ?
#
loop_
_entity_poly.entity_id
_entity_poly.type
_entity_poly.pdbx_seq_one_letter_code
_entity_poly.pdbx_strand_id
1 'polypeptide(L)'
;MSMDRIVVIGAGAGGMLAAGRAAAAGARVLLLEKMRSPGRKVGITGKGRCNLTNIAPLPEFIDHFGRNGRFLRQPFHRFFAPELMEFFQSLGLDLVTERGGRVFPASGRAPEVVAALRGWLGREGVELHRSAPAEGIIVEQGMVRGVFCQGRRISARAVILATGGASYPATGSTGDGYRMAGAAGHRIVPVRPALVPL
;
A
#
# COMPACT_ATOMS: atom_id res chain seq x y z
N MET A 1 -8.66 -20.96 16.98
CA MET A 1 -8.76 -19.57 16.48
C MET A 1 -9.02 -19.65 14.99
N SER A 2 -10.12 -19.06 14.48
CA SER A 2 -10.48 -19.18 13.05
C SER A 2 -9.43 -18.50 12.15
N MET A 3 -9.06 -19.19 11.07
CA MET A 3 -8.13 -18.71 10.03
C MET A 3 -8.82 -17.84 8.98
N ASP A 4 -10.10 -17.48 9.13
CA ASP A 4 -10.94 -16.91 8.06
C ASP A 4 -10.70 -15.42 7.78
N ARG A 5 -9.50 -14.90 8.07
CA ARG A 5 -9.13 -13.51 7.81
C ARG A 5 -7.91 -13.38 6.91
N ILE A 6 -7.85 -12.26 6.20
CA ILE A 6 -6.67 -11.77 5.50
C ILE A 6 -5.98 -10.75 6.42
N VAL A 7 -4.66 -10.88 6.57
CA VAL A 7 -3.86 -9.86 7.25
C VAL A 7 -3.09 -9.05 6.22
N VAL A 8 -3.20 -7.72 6.27
CA VAL A 8 -2.41 -6.81 5.45
C VAL A 8 -1.39 -6.11 6.35
N ILE A 9 -0.11 -6.11 5.95
CA ILE A 9 0.98 -5.52 6.72
C ILE A 9 1.43 -4.21 6.05
N GLY A 10 1.22 -3.08 6.73
CA GLY A 10 1.58 -1.73 6.30
C GLY A 10 0.40 -0.96 5.73
N ALA A 11 0.00 0.13 6.38
CA ALA A 11 -1.10 1.00 5.95
C ALA A 11 -0.59 2.20 5.13
N GLY A 12 0.26 1.93 4.13
CA GLY A 12 0.57 2.86 3.05
C GLY A 12 -0.46 2.81 1.92
N ALA A 13 -0.20 3.47 0.78
CA ALA A 13 -1.14 3.48 -0.35
C ALA A 13 -1.55 2.07 -0.81
N GLY A 14 -0.57 1.19 -1.05
CA GLY A 14 -0.83 -0.18 -1.50
C GLY A 14 -1.58 -1.03 -0.47
N GLY A 15 -1.23 -0.93 0.82
CA GLY A 15 -1.88 -1.71 1.86
C GLY A 15 -3.29 -1.24 2.18
N MET A 16 -3.55 0.06 2.16
CA MET A 16 -4.92 0.59 2.32
C MET A 16 -5.81 0.17 1.14
N LEU A 17 -5.33 0.29 -0.11
CA LEU A 17 -6.09 -0.19 -1.27
C LEU A 17 -6.34 -1.69 -1.22
N ALA A 18 -5.32 -2.50 -0.91
CA ALA A 18 -5.46 -3.95 -0.81
C ALA A 18 -6.45 -4.36 0.29
N ALA A 19 -6.36 -3.74 1.47
CA ALA A 19 -7.23 -4.05 2.60
C ALA A 19 -8.68 -3.71 2.30
N GLY A 20 -8.95 -2.49 1.81
CA GLY A 20 -10.33 -2.08 1.51
C GLY A 20 -10.92 -2.85 0.34
N ARG A 21 -10.15 -3.16 -0.71
CA ARG A 21 -10.64 -3.99 -1.83
C ARG A 21 -10.93 -5.43 -1.40
N ALA A 22 -10.09 -6.02 -0.55
CA ALA A 22 -10.35 -7.35 -0.01
C ALA A 22 -11.62 -7.37 0.85
N ALA A 23 -11.83 -6.34 1.68
CA ALA A 23 -13.03 -6.22 2.50
C ALA A 23 -14.30 -5.98 1.67
N ALA A 24 -14.23 -5.11 0.65
CA ALA A 24 -15.31 -4.90 -0.32
C ALA A 24 -15.70 -6.19 -1.08
N ALA A 25 -14.75 -7.13 -1.23
CA ALA A 25 -14.99 -8.46 -1.80
C ALA A 25 -15.52 -9.49 -0.77
N GLY A 26 -15.86 -9.05 0.45
CA GLY A 26 -16.44 -9.88 1.50
C GLY A 26 -15.44 -10.56 2.43
N ALA A 27 -14.13 -10.28 2.32
CA ALA A 27 -13.14 -10.86 3.22
C ALA A 27 -13.13 -10.13 4.58
N ARG A 28 -12.91 -10.89 5.67
CA ARG A 28 -12.54 -10.30 6.96
C ARG A 28 -11.08 -9.85 6.90
N VAL A 29 -10.82 -8.56 7.08
CA VAL A 29 -9.47 -7.99 6.93
C VAL A 29 -8.99 -7.34 8.22
N LEU A 30 -7.76 -7.70 8.62
CA LEU A 30 -6.99 -6.99 9.63
C LEU A 30 -5.80 -6.29 8.95
N LEU A 31 -5.75 -4.96 9.05
CA LEU A 31 -4.66 -4.13 8.57
C LEU A 31 -3.77 -3.72 9.75
N LEU A 32 -2.50 -4.12 9.71
CA LEU A 32 -1.50 -3.79 10.72
C LEU A 32 -0.62 -2.62 10.25
N GLU A 33 -0.50 -1.58 11.06
CA GLU A 33 0.37 -0.43 10.82
C GLU A 33 1.33 -0.24 11.99
N LYS A 34 2.63 -0.22 11.69
CA LYS A 34 3.69 0.00 12.69
C LYS A 34 3.63 1.39 13.31
N MET A 35 3.23 2.40 12.55
CA MET A 35 3.21 3.78 12.98
C MET A 35 1.91 4.13 13.73
N ARG A 36 1.92 5.24 14.49
CA ARG A 36 0.73 5.75 15.20
C ARG A 36 -0.39 6.21 14.25
N SER A 37 -0.05 6.53 13.01
CA SER A 37 -0.98 7.00 11.98
C SER A 37 -0.68 6.29 10.66
N PRO A 38 -1.71 5.84 9.91
CA PRO A 38 -1.53 5.28 8.57
C PRO A 38 -1.15 6.37 7.57
N GLY A 39 -0.68 5.97 6.39
CA GLY A 39 -0.49 6.87 5.26
C GLY A 39 0.59 7.95 5.45
N ARG A 40 1.51 7.83 6.42
CA ARG A 40 2.51 8.87 6.71
C ARG A 40 3.30 9.30 5.48
N LYS A 41 3.74 8.34 4.66
CA LYS A 41 4.49 8.64 3.44
C LYS A 41 3.61 9.25 2.35
N VAL A 42 2.37 8.80 2.23
CA VAL A 42 1.36 9.40 1.33
C VAL A 42 1.19 10.88 1.65
N GLY A 43 1.07 11.20 2.95
CA GLY A 43 0.91 12.55 3.48
C GLY A 43 2.04 13.54 3.18
N ILE A 44 3.23 13.07 2.78
CA ILE A 44 4.37 13.93 2.43
C ILE A 44 4.69 13.94 0.93
N THR A 45 4.05 13.08 0.13
CA THR A 45 4.30 13.03 -1.31
C THR A 45 3.83 14.29 -2.03
N GLY A 46 4.46 14.63 -3.15
CA GLY A 46 4.11 15.83 -3.92
C GLY A 46 4.24 17.12 -3.12
N LYS A 47 5.21 17.18 -2.19
CA LYS A 47 5.40 18.30 -1.23
C LYS A 47 4.17 18.53 -0.35
N GLY A 48 3.56 17.44 0.15
CA GLY A 48 2.35 17.49 0.97
C GLY A 48 1.06 17.69 0.19
N ARG A 49 1.11 17.70 -1.16
CA ARG A 49 -0.09 17.79 -2.02
C ARG A 49 -0.64 16.46 -2.49
N CYS A 50 0.15 15.38 -2.36
CA CYS A 50 -0.13 14.04 -2.89
C CYS A 50 -0.27 14.01 -4.42
N ASN A 51 0.84 13.71 -5.11
CA ASN A 51 0.76 13.36 -6.53
C ASN A 51 0.19 11.94 -6.64
N LEU A 52 -1.11 11.82 -6.93
CA LEU A 52 -1.88 10.58 -6.86
C LEU A 52 -1.51 9.61 -7.98
N THR A 53 -1.43 10.11 -9.20
CA THR A 53 -1.18 9.32 -10.42
C THR A 53 -0.70 10.21 -11.57
N ASN A 54 -0.52 9.62 -12.75
CA ASN A 54 -0.23 10.32 -14.00
C ASN A 54 -1.21 9.87 -15.11
N ILE A 55 -1.63 10.79 -15.98
CA ILE A 55 -2.56 10.52 -17.09
C ILE A 55 -1.89 10.07 -18.40
N ALA A 56 -0.58 9.81 -18.40
CA ALA A 56 0.11 9.25 -19.55
C ALA A 56 -0.57 7.95 -20.02
N PRO A 57 -0.72 7.72 -21.34
CA PRO A 57 -1.26 6.48 -21.87
C PRO A 57 -0.49 5.26 -21.35
N LEU A 58 -1.18 4.12 -21.19
CA LEU A 58 -0.60 2.92 -20.57
C LEU A 58 0.76 2.49 -21.16
N PRO A 59 0.99 2.49 -22.50
CA PRO A 59 2.30 2.16 -23.05
C PRO A 59 3.42 3.09 -22.54
N GLU A 60 3.22 4.41 -22.63
CA GLU A 60 4.17 5.43 -22.17
C GLU A 60 4.37 5.36 -20.65
N PHE A 61 3.29 5.17 -19.89
CA PHE A 61 3.34 5.05 -18.44
C PHE A 61 4.23 3.88 -17.99
N ILE A 62 4.14 2.74 -18.68
CA ILE A 62 4.94 1.56 -18.38
C ILE A 62 6.44 1.79 -18.62
N ASP A 63 6.79 2.58 -19.63
CA ASP A 63 8.19 2.86 -19.96
C ASP A 63 8.92 3.60 -18.83
N HIS A 64 8.20 4.39 -18.02
CA HIS A 64 8.75 5.04 -16.82
C HIS A 64 9.19 4.07 -15.71
N PHE A 65 8.81 2.79 -15.78
CA PHE A 65 9.27 1.74 -14.86
C PHE A 65 10.48 0.96 -15.39
N GLY A 66 11.01 1.36 -16.56
CA GLY A 66 12.17 0.74 -17.19
C GLY A 66 11.96 -0.75 -17.46
N ARG A 67 13.03 -1.54 -17.29
CA ARG A 67 13.04 -2.98 -17.61
C ARG A 67 11.97 -3.81 -16.88
N ASN A 68 11.55 -3.38 -15.69
CA ASN A 68 10.54 -4.09 -14.90
C ASN A 68 9.09 -3.67 -15.23
N GLY A 69 8.89 -2.67 -16.08
CA GLY A 69 7.56 -2.18 -16.43
C GLY A 69 6.65 -3.25 -17.04
N ARG A 70 7.20 -4.23 -17.77
CA ARG A 70 6.43 -5.34 -18.36
C ARG A 70 5.62 -6.13 -17.32
N PHE A 71 6.12 -6.26 -16.09
CA PHE A 71 5.41 -6.92 -14.99
C PHE A 71 4.08 -6.20 -14.66
N LEU A 72 4.01 -4.89 -14.87
CA LEU A 72 2.87 -4.06 -14.51
C LEU A 72 1.75 -4.04 -15.56
N ARG A 73 1.94 -4.63 -16.75
CA ARG A 73 0.90 -4.69 -17.78
C ARG A 73 -0.41 -5.30 -17.27
N GLN A 74 -0.31 -6.48 -16.65
CA GLN A 74 -1.48 -7.21 -16.15
C GLN A 74 -2.23 -6.47 -15.03
N PRO A 75 -1.57 -5.96 -13.96
CA PRO A 75 -2.28 -5.19 -12.95
C PRO A 75 -2.86 -3.89 -13.50
N PHE A 76 -2.17 -3.17 -14.38
CA PHE A 76 -2.71 -1.94 -14.98
C PHE A 76 -3.85 -2.19 -15.98
N HIS A 77 -3.97 -3.37 -16.59
CA HIS A 77 -5.18 -3.71 -17.34
C HIS A 77 -6.43 -3.89 -16.44
N ARG A 78 -6.25 -4.09 -15.14
CA ARG A 78 -7.36 -4.26 -14.18
C ARG A 78 -7.68 -3.00 -13.38
N PHE A 79 -6.66 -2.21 -13.07
CA PHE A 79 -6.79 -1.01 -12.25
C PHE A 79 -5.62 -0.07 -12.53
N PHE A 80 -5.88 1.06 -13.19
CA PHE A 80 -4.89 2.03 -13.63
C PHE A 80 -5.32 3.46 -13.25
N ALA A 81 -4.83 4.47 -13.98
CA ALA A 81 -5.05 5.86 -13.66
C ALA A 81 -6.54 6.27 -13.72
N PRO A 82 -7.33 5.90 -14.75
CA PRO A 82 -8.75 6.26 -14.79
C PRO A 82 -9.53 5.69 -13.60
N GLU A 83 -9.38 4.39 -13.32
CA GLU A 83 -10.10 3.72 -12.23
C GLU A 83 -9.64 4.24 -10.85
N LEU A 84 -8.36 4.63 -10.72
CA LEU A 84 -7.85 5.25 -9.50
C LEU A 84 -8.41 6.66 -9.29
N MET A 85 -8.55 7.44 -10.37
CA MET A 85 -9.16 8.77 -10.32
C MET A 85 -10.64 8.68 -9.95
N GLU A 86 -11.39 7.81 -10.63
CA GLU A 86 -12.80 7.53 -10.32
C GLU A 86 -12.97 7.06 -8.87
N PHE A 87 -12.08 6.19 -8.40
CA PHE A 87 -12.08 5.74 -7.01
C PHE A 87 -11.94 6.92 -6.03
N PHE A 88 -10.98 7.82 -6.23
CA PHE A 88 -10.84 8.97 -5.31
C PHE A 88 -12.00 9.97 -5.42
N GLN A 89 -12.54 10.18 -6.63
CA GLN A 89 -13.74 10.99 -6.84
C GLN A 89 -14.95 10.37 -6.13
N SER A 90 -15.11 9.05 -6.14
CA SER A 90 -16.17 8.35 -5.40
C SER A 90 -15.98 8.42 -3.88
N LEU A 91 -14.78 8.77 -3.39
CA LEU A 91 -14.55 9.09 -1.99
C LEU A 91 -14.82 10.58 -1.65
N GLY A 92 -15.26 11.38 -2.62
CA GLY A 92 -15.57 12.81 -2.47
C GLY A 92 -14.36 13.73 -2.65
N LEU A 93 -13.31 13.29 -3.33
CA LEU A 93 -12.16 14.15 -3.65
C LEU A 93 -12.24 14.66 -5.08
N ASP A 94 -12.35 15.98 -5.24
CA ASP A 94 -12.12 16.63 -6.53
C ASP A 94 -10.65 16.52 -6.92
N LEU A 95 -10.40 16.28 -8.21
CA LEU A 95 -9.06 16.07 -8.74
C LEU A 95 -8.72 17.12 -9.80
N VAL A 96 -7.46 17.56 -9.81
CA VAL A 96 -6.92 18.47 -10.81
C VAL A 96 -5.71 17.83 -11.49
N THR A 97 -5.66 17.95 -12.82
CA THR A 97 -4.50 17.55 -13.61
C THR A 97 -3.62 18.76 -13.85
N GLU A 98 -2.35 18.66 -13.47
CA GLU A 98 -1.35 19.69 -13.66
C GLU A 98 -0.36 19.33 -14.78
N ARG A 99 0.58 20.25 -15.05
CA ARG A 99 1.68 20.07 -16.01
C ARG A 99 2.36 18.70 -15.86
N GLY A 100 2.62 18.07 -17.01
CA GLY A 100 3.27 16.76 -17.11
C GLY A 100 2.32 15.61 -16.77
N GLY A 101 1.01 15.83 -16.84
CA GLY A 101 -0.01 14.79 -16.61
C GLY A 101 -0.19 14.38 -15.16
N ARG A 102 0.35 15.14 -14.20
CA ARG A 102 0.33 14.80 -12.77
C ARG A 102 -1.04 15.11 -12.17
N VAL A 103 -1.60 14.20 -11.40
CA VAL A 103 -2.93 14.35 -10.80
C VAL A 103 -2.81 14.58 -9.29
N PHE A 104 -3.50 15.61 -8.80
CA PHE A 104 -3.54 16.00 -7.39
C PHE A 104 -4.99 16.12 -6.91
N PRO A 105 -5.26 16.01 -5.60
CA PRO A 105 -6.51 16.53 -5.04
C PRO A 105 -6.58 18.04 -5.31
N ALA A 106 -7.74 18.55 -5.71
CA ALA A 106 -7.95 19.96 -6.05
C ALA A 106 -7.63 20.89 -4.87
N SER A 107 -7.84 20.43 -3.63
CA SER A 107 -7.46 21.14 -2.41
C SER A 107 -5.93 21.29 -2.22
N GLY A 108 -5.14 20.48 -2.92
CA GLY A 108 -3.69 20.42 -2.77
C GLY A 108 -3.23 19.86 -1.42
N ARG A 109 -4.08 19.10 -0.70
CA ARG A 109 -3.81 18.63 0.67
C ARG A 109 -3.75 17.11 0.76
N ALA A 110 -2.54 16.55 0.86
CA ALA A 110 -2.33 15.12 1.06
C ALA A 110 -3.03 14.53 2.31
N PRO A 111 -3.18 15.25 3.45
CA PRO A 111 -3.94 14.73 4.59
C PRO A 111 -5.39 14.36 4.26
N GLU A 112 -6.02 15.04 3.30
CA GLU A 112 -7.40 14.73 2.86
C GLU A 112 -7.46 13.41 2.11
N VAL A 113 -6.45 13.11 1.30
CA VAL A 113 -6.32 11.79 0.63
C VAL A 113 -6.21 10.68 1.68
N VAL A 114 -5.38 10.87 2.71
CA VAL A 114 -5.23 9.88 3.79
C VAL A 114 -6.52 9.74 4.60
N ALA A 115 -7.22 10.85 4.87
CA ALA A 115 -8.50 10.84 5.56
C ALA A 115 -9.58 10.10 4.75
N ALA A 116 -9.67 10.35 3.44
CA ALA A 116 -10.60 9.69 2.53
C ALA A 116 -10.36 8.17 2.51
N LEU A 117 -9.11 7.72 2.37
CA LEU A 117 -8.75 6.30 2.42
C LEU A 117 -9.11 5.67 3.77
N ARG A 118 -8.82 6.36 4.89
CA ARG A 118 -9.16 5.85 6.23
C ARG A 118 -10.67 5.76 6.44
N GLY A 119 -11.42 6.75 5.98
CA GLY A 119 -12.89 6.74 6.03
C GLY A 119 -13.47 5.59 5.20
N TRP A 120 -12.93 5.38 4.00
CA TRP A 120 -13.28 4.25 3.15
C TRP A 120 -13.01 2.90 3.83
N LEU A 121 -11.81 2.69 4.38
CA LEU A 121 -11.49 1.46 5.13
C LEU A 121 -12.48 1.17 6.27
N GLY A 122 -12.90 2.21 7.00
CA GLY A 122 -13.91 2.08 8.05
C GLY A 122 -15.28 1.67 7.52
N ARG A 123 -15.71 2.21 6.37
CA ARG A 123 -16.98 1.84 5.72
C ARG A 123 -16.96 0.40 5.20
N GLU A 124 -15.83 -0.06 4.67
CA GLU A 124 -15.66 -1.45 4.22
C GLU A 124 -15.51 -2.45 5.39
N GLY A 125 -15.44 -2.00 6.64
CA GLY A 125 -15.32 -2.87 7.81
C GLY A 125 -13.91 -3.43 8.03
N VAL A 126 -12.86 -2.77 7.55
CA VAL A 126 -11.46 -3.16 7.80
C VAL A 126 -11.09 -2.88 9.26
N GLU A 127 -10.59 -3.90 9.97
CA GLU A 127 -10.02 -3.76 11.31
C GLU A 127 -8.60 -3.18 11.19
N LEU A 128 -8.39 -1.94 11.65
CA LEU A 128 -7.09 -1.25 11.57
C LEU A 128 -6.40 -1.19 12.94
N HIS A 129 -5.28 -1.90 13.10
CA HIS A 129 -4.40 -1.79 14.27
C HIS A 129 -3.20 -0.89 13.97
N ARG A 130 -3.02 0.14 14.80
CA ARG A 130 -1.92 1.11 14.71
C ARG A 130 -0.92 0.86 15.82
N SER A 131 0.30 1.38 15.67
CA SER A 131 1.41 1.07 16.60
C SER A 131 1.65 -0.45 16.72
N ALA A 132 1.33 -1.20 15.68
CA ALA A 132 1.28 -2.66 15.63
C ALA A 132 2.29 -3.18 14.60
N PRO A 133 3.60 -3.15 14.91
CA PRO A 133 4.62 -3.70 14.01
C PRO A 133 4.43 -5.21 13.85
N ALA A 134 4.26 -5.66 12.62
CA ALA A 134 4.45 -7.08 12.32
C ALA A 134 5.95 -7.42 12.42
N GLU A 135 6.25 -8.55 13.05
CA GLU A 135 7.61 -9.03 13.29
C GLU A 135 8.02 -10.09 12.26
N GLY A 136 7.06 -10.83 11.72
CA GLY A 136 7.29 -11.87 10.73
C GLY A 136 6.01 -12.48 10.18
N ILE A 137 6.13 -13.16 9.04
CA ILE A 137 5.08 -14.00 8.47
C ILE A 137 5.34 -15.42 8.97
N ILE A 138 4.27 -16.09 9.41
CA ILE A 138 4.34 -17.47 9.88
C ILE A 138 4.09 -18.37 8.68
N VAL A 139 5.09 -19.19 8.35
CA VAL A 139 5.00 -20.21 7.30
C VAL A 139 5.25 -21.57 7.94
N GLU A 140 4.27 -22.46 7.84
CA GLU A 140 4.33 -23.83 8.37
C GLU A 140 3.96 -24.80 7.27
N GLN A 141 4.79 -25.82 7.03
CA GLN A 141 4.60 -26.81 5.96
C GLN A 141 4.38 -26.14 4.58
N GLY A 142 5.14 -25.09 4.28
CA GLY A 142 5.07 -24.35 3.02
C GLY A 142 3.83 -23.46 2.86
N MET A 143 2.97 -23.35 3.88
CA MET A 143 1.75 -22.54 3.85
C MET A 143 1.81 -21.39 4.83
N VAL A 144 1.32 -20.22 4.42
CA VAL A 144 1.11 -19.09 5.32
C VAL A 144 0.03 -19.46 6.35
N ARG A 145 0.33 -19.25 7.64
CA ARG A 145 -0.61 -19.50 8.75
C ARG A 145 -0.94 -18.26 9.57
N GLY A 146 -0.27 -17.15 9.32
CA GLY A 146 -0.49 -15.92 10.07
C GLY A 146 0.72 -15.00 10.09
N VAL A 147 0.74 -14.12 11.09
CA VAL A 147 1.84 -13.19 11.37
C VAL A 147 2.14 -13.16 12.86
N PHE A 148 3.37 -12.79 13.22
CA PHE A 148 3.71 -12.34 14.56
C PHE A 148 3.58 -10.83 14.65
N CYS A 149 2.94 -10.33 15.70
CA CYS A 149 2.80 -8.90 15.97
C CYS A 149 2.78 -8.70 17.49
N GLN A 150 3.70 -7.88 18.01
CA GLN A 150 3.86 -7.59 19.44
C GLN A 150 3.97 -8.86 20.29
N GLY A 151 4.81 -9.81 19.86
CA GLY A 151 5.00 -11.10 20.53
C GLY A 151 3.80 -12.05 20.50
N ARG A 152 2.74 -11.73 19.75
CA ARG A 152 1.53 -12.55 19.63
C ARG A 152 1.38 -13.12 18.22
N ARG A 153 0.93 -14.37 18.14
CA ARG A 153 0.50 -14.99 16.89
C ARG A 153 -0.90 -14.49 16.51
N ILE A 154 -1.02 -13.99 15.29
CA ILE A 154 -2.31 -13.66 14.68
C ILE A 154 -2.50 -14.61 13.50
N SER A 155 -3.48 -15.51 13.62
CA SER A 155 -3.79 -16.49 12.56
C SER A 155 -4.43 -15.81 11.35
N ALA A 156 -4.02 -16.21 10.15
CA ALA A 156 -4.56 -15.70 8.89
C ALA A 156 -4.48 -16.77 7.79
N ARG A 157 -5.48 -16.79 6.91
CA ARG A 157 -5.47 -17.64 5.69
C ARG A 157 -4.54 -17.09 4.62
N ALA A 158 -4.39 -15.77 4.57
CA ALA A 158 -3.51 -15.11 3.63
C ALA A 158 -2.89 -13.85 4.26
N VAL A 159 -1.70 -13.49 3.80
CA VAL A 159 -0.99 -12.28 4.21
C VAL A 159 -0.63 -11.46 2.98
N ILE A 160 -0.97 -10.17 2.98
CA ILE A 160 -0.54 -9.20 1.97
C ILE A 160 0.55 -8.33 2.58
N LEU A 161 1.76 -8.41 2.02
CA LEU A 161 2.91 -7.64 2.49
C LEU A 161 3.01 -6.31 1.73
N ALA A 162 2.72 -5.20 2.41
CA ALA A 162 2.64 -3.85 1.83
C ALA A 162 3.45 -2.80 2.64
N THR A 163 4.60 -3.19 3.20
CA THR A 163 5.43 -2.36 4.11
C THR A 163 6.19 -1.22 3.43
N GLY A 164 6.09 -1.09 2.10
CA GLY A 164 6.92 -0.20 1.31
C GLY A 164 8.39 -0.63 1.25
N GLY A 165 9.25 0.28 0.80
CA GLY A 165 10.68 0.03 0.66
C GLY A 165 11.51 0.46 1.88
N ALA A 166 12.68 1.06 1.62
CA ALA A 166 13.64 1.49 2.65
C ALA A 166 13.98 3.00 2.62
N SER A 167 13.29 3.80 1.79
CA SER A 167 13.49 5.27 1.76
C SER A 167 12.57 5.99 2.74
N TYR A 168 12.97 7.16 3.26
CA TYR A 168 12.21 7.92 4.26
C TYR A 168 11.81 7.06 5.50
N PRO A 169 12.76 6.45 6.22
CA PRO A 169 12.47 5.50 7.30
C PRO A 169 11.64 6.10 8.46
N ALA A 170 11.72 7.42 8.68
CA ALA A 170 10.87 8.13 9.63
C ALA A 170 9.35 8.02 9.34
N THR A 171 8.98 7.63 8.12
CA THR A 171 7.59 7.34 7.73
C THR A 171 7.16 5.90 8.00
N GLY A 172 8.08 5.02 8.41
CA GLY A 172 7.84 3.61 8.73
C GLY A 172 8.42 2.62 7.71
N SER A 173 8.76 3.05 6.50
CA SER A 173 9.36 2.19 5.46
C SER A 173 10.85 1.96 5.71
N THR A 174 11.16 0.94 6.51
CA THR A 174 12.52 0.59 7.00
C THR A 174 13.08 -0.69 6.38
N GLY A 175 12.43 -1.26 5.36
CA GLY A 175 12.86 -2.50 4.73
C GLY A 175 12.43 -3.79 5.43
N ASP A 176 11.58 -3.71 6.46
CA ASP A 176 11.12 -4.88 7.23
C ASP A 176 10.51 -5.98 6.33
N GLY A 177 9.76 -5.58 5.30
CA GLY A 177 9.16 -6.51 4.35
C GLY A 177 10.17 -7.31 3.54
N TYR A 178 11.35 -6.76 3.22
CA TYR A 178 12.39 -7.53 2.53
C TYR A 178 12.86 -8.69 3.39
N ARG A 179 13.06 -8.45 4.70
CA ARG A 179 13.41 -9.50 5.67
C ARG A 179 12.30 -10.55 5.77
N MET A 180 11.04 -10.12 5.88
CA MET A 180 9.89 -11.03 5.96
C MET A 180 9.75 -11.90 4.70
N ALA A 181 9.89 -11.31 3.51
CA ALA A 181 9.83 -12.03 2.24
C ALA A 181 11.00 -13.01 2.10
N GLY A 182 12.21 -12.60 2.50
CA GLY A 182 13.38 -13.48 2.52
C GLY A 182 13.19 -14.68 3.45
N ALA A 183 12.67 -14.47 4.66
CA ALA A 183 12.35 -15.55 5.60
C ALA A 183 11.25 -16.50 5.08
N ALA A 184 10.36 -16.01 4.21
CA ALA A 184 9.37 -16.84 3.52
C ALA A 184 9.92 -17.56 2.26
N GLY A 185 11.22 -17.44 1.96
CA GLY A 185 11.90 -18.13 0.86
C GLY A 185 12.05 -17.33 -0.44
N HIS A 186 11.67 -16.05 -0.47
CA HIS A 186 11.86 -15.23 -1.67
C HIS A 186 13.29 -14.71 -1.81
N ARG A 187 13.77 -14.62 -3.06
CA ARG A 187 15.00 -13.90 -3.38
C ARG A 187 14.78 -12.40 -3.29
N ILE A 188 15.60 -11.72 -2.50
CA ILE A 188 15.63 -10.26 -2.41
C ILE A 188 16.70 -9.72 -3.35
N VAL A 189 16.31 -8.87 -4.30
CA VAL A 189 17.28 -8.15 -5.14
C VAL A 189 17.99 -7.06 -4.33
N PRO A 190 19.26 -6.73 -4.63
CA PRO A 190 19.98 -5.67 -3.92
C PRO A 190 19.21 -4.34 -3.93
N VAL A 191 18.95 -3.80 -2.74
CA VAL A 191 18.23 -2.53 -2.56
C VAL A 191 19.20 -1.38 -2.84
N ARG A 192 18.77 -0.41 -3.65
CA ARG A 192 19.57 0.76 -4.05
C ARG A 192 18.77 2.06 -3.90
N PRO A 193 19.41 3.20 -3.58
CA PRO A 193 18.74 4.49 -3.63
C PRO A 193 18.31 4.80 -5.06
N ALA A 194 17.15 5.45 -5.19
CA ALA A 194 16.62 5.95 -6.46
C ALA A 194 15.89 7.28 -6.19
N LEU A 195 15.90 8.17 -7.18
CA LEU A 195 15.32 9.52 -7.08
C LEU A 195 15.90 10.34 -5.91
N VAL A 196 17.23 10.33 -5.77
CA VAL A 196 17.99 11.11 -4.77
C VAL A 196 18.66 12.32 -5.42
N PRO A 197 18.81 13.46 -4.72
CA PRO A 197 19.70 14.54 -5.16
C PRO A 197 21.13 14.03 -5.32
N LEU A 198 21.86 14.57 -6.31
CA LEU A 198 23.28 14.30 -6.56
C LEU A 198 24.15 15.45 -6.06
#